data_AF-A0A924HZ66-F1
#
_entry.id   AF-A0A924HZ66-F1
#
_cell.length_a   1.000
_cell.length_b   1.000
_cell.length_c   1.000
_cell.angle_alpha   90.00
_cell.angle_beta   90.00
_cell.angle_gamma   90.00
#
_symmetry.space_group_name_H-M   'P 1'
#
loop_
_entity.id
_entity.type
_entity.pdbx_description
1 polymer ?
#
loop_
_entity_poly.entity_id
_entity_poly.type
_entity_poly.pdbx_seq_one_letter_code
_entity_poly.pdbx_strand_id
1 'polypeptide(L)'
;EKFSPAFAKERAARSAIGRTPSGKLLMVSVHNTIGMPGASLSDLAQIMQQLGATDALNFDGGSSTTLYLGGLGGQVMDRPSRSSARVHSAIGVFPK
;
A
#
# COMPACT_ATOMS: atom_id res chain seq x y z
N GLU A 1 13.68 -11.97 0.00
CA GLU A 1 13.53 -11.61 1.43
C GLU A 1 13.18 -12.86 2.24
N LYS A 2 13.53 -12.94 3.52
CA LYS A 2 13.32 -14.15 4.36
C LYS A 2 11.94 -14.18 5.04
N PHE A 3 10.89 -13.86 4.30
CA PHE A 3 9.52 -13.94 4.82
C PHE A 3 9.07 -15.40 4.97
N SER A 4 8.18 -15.64 5.94
CA SER A 4 7.59 -16.96 6.09
C SER A 4 6.68 -17.28 4.88
N PRO A 5 6.58 -18.55 4.47
CA PRO A 5 5.65 -18.94 3.40
C PRO A 5 4.19 -18.57 3.70
N ALA A 6 3.82 -18.56 4.98
CA ALA A 6 2.50 -18.14 5.43
C ALA A 6 2.25 -16.65 5.13
N PHE A 7 3.19 -15.77 5.48
CA PHE A 7 3.08 -14.33 5.21
C PHE A 7 3.00 -14.03 3.71
N ALA A 8 3.75 -14.78 2.89
CA ALA A 8 3.71 -14.59 1.44
C ALA A 8 2.35 -14.93 0.82
N LYS A 9 1.65 -15.92 1.38
CA LYS A 9 0.32 -16.38 0.93
C LYS A 9 -0.84 -15.65 1.61
N GLU A 10 -0.58 -15.00 2.73
CA GLU A 10 -1.59 -14.25 3.49
C GLU A 10 -2.23 -13.17 2.63
N ARG A 11 -3.56 -13.13 2.61
CA ARG A 11 -4.33 -12.07 1.96
C ARG A 11 -4.72 -11.04 3.00
N ALA A 12 -4.18 -9.83 2.87
CA ALA A 12 -4.39 -8.74 3.81
C ALA A 12 -4.46 -7.40 3.06
N ALA A 13 -4.78 -6.33 3.78
CA ALA A 13 -4.51 -5.00 3.26
C ALA A 13 -3.00 -4.84 3.00
N ARG A 14 -2.63 -4.16 1.93
CA ARG A 14 -1.25 -3.99 1.50
C ARG A 14 -0.98 -2.54 1.14
N SER A 15 0.24 -2.10 1.38
CA SER A 15 0.75 -0.82 0.86
C SER A 15 2.02 -1.06 0.05
N ALA A 16 2.20 -0.28 -1.01
CA ALA A 16 3.36 -0.36 -1.88
C ALA A 16 3.74 1.01 -2.45
N ILE A 17 5.01 1.14 -2.80
CA ILE A 17 5.52 2.21 -3.63
C ILE A 17 6.09 1.63 -4.93
N GLY A 18 5.98 2.35 -6.02
CA GLY A 18 6.60 1.93 -7.28
C GLY A 18 6.86 3.11 -8.21
N ARG A 19 7.53 2.81 -9.32
CA ARG A 19 7.88 3.81 -10.34
C ARG A 19 7.53 3.29 -11.73
N THR A 20 6.95 4.14 -12.57
CA THR A 20 6.70 3.84 -13.99
C THR A 20 7.95 4.13 -14.84
N PRO A 21 8.04 3.64 -16.10
CA PRO A 21 9.16 3.98 -16.99
C PRO A 21 9.34 5.49 -17.19
N SER A 22 8.24 6.25 -17.20
CA SER A 22 8.25 7.72 -17.31
C SER A 22 8.69 8.45 -16.04
N GLY A 23 8.96 7.73 -14.95
CA GLY A 23 9.39 8.30 -13.68
C GLY A 23 8.25 8.74 -12.76
N LYS A 24 6.99 8.41 -13.06
CA LYS A 24 5.88 8.69 -12.15
C LYS A 24 5.98 7.80 -10.92
N LEU A 25 5.88 8.40 -9.74
CA LEU A 25 5.78 7.68 -8.48
C LEU A 25 4.35 7.16 -8.29
N LEU A 26 4.23 5.89 -7.94
CA LEU A 26 2.99 5.23 -7.56
C LEU A 26 3.04 4.97 -6.06
N MET A 27 2.02 5.44 -5.33
CA MET A 27 1.77 5.09 -3.93
C MET A 27 0.43 4.39 -3.89
N VAL A 28 0.42 3.12 -3.52
CA VAL A 28 -0.74 2.24 -3.69
C VAL A 28 -1.10 1.64 -2.35
N SER A 29 -2.39 1.69 -2.00
CA SER A 29 -2.97 0.89 -0.94
C SER A 29 -4.08 -0.01 -1.48
N VAL A 30 -4.11 -1.24 -0.99
CA VAL A 30 -5.11 -2.25 -1.33
C VAL A 30 -5.77 -2.69 -0.04
N HIS A 31 -7.09 -2.66 0.01
CA HIS A 31 -7.88 -2.98 1.21
C HIS A 31 -8.76 -4.21 1.02
N ASN A 32 -9.20 -4.77 2.13
CA ASN A 32 -10.26 -5.78 2.15
C ASN A 32 -11.60 -5.09 1.88
N THR A 33 -12.51 -5.74 1.17
CA THR A 33 -13.90 -5.28 1.02
C THR A 33 -14.87 -6.37 1.50
N ILE A 34 -16.14 -6.02 1.68
CA ILE A 34 -17.16 -7.00 2.07
C ILE A 34 -17.16 -8.15 1.06
N GLY A 35 -16.91 -9.36 1.54
CA GLY A 35 -16.85 -10.57 0.71
C GLY A 35 -15.56 -10.77 -0.11
N MET A 36 -14.59 -9.85 -0.07
CA MET A 36 -13.30 -10.03 -0.74
C MET A 36 -12.12 -9.85 0.23
N PRO A 37 -11.31 -10.90 0.46
CA PRO A 37 -10.08 -10.76 1.21
C PRO A 37 -9.12 -9.84 0.43
N GLY A 38 -8.21 -9.16 1.14
CA GLY A 38 -7.22 -8.28 0.52
C GLY A 38 -6.25 -9.01 -0.43
N ALA A 39 -5.06 -8.44 -0.62
CA ALA A 39 -4.08 -8.96 -1.57
C ALA A 39 -3.02 -9.85 -0.88
N SER A 40 -2.67 -10.96 -1.52
CA SER A 40 -1.39 -11.62 -1.28
C SER A 40 -0.24 -10.81 -1.87
N LEU A 41 1.01 -11.18 -1.56
CA LEU A 41 2.17 -10.51 -2.16
C LEU A 41 2.20 -10.69 -3.69
N SER A 42 1.73 -11.83 -4.20
CA SER A 42 1.65 -12.09 -5.63
C SER A 42 0.57 -11.25 -6.31
N ASP A 43 -0.60 -11.09 -5.68
CA ASP A 43 -1.65 -10.20 -6.22
C ASP A 43 -1.18 -8.75 -6.25
N LEU A 44 -0.50 -8.29 -5.19
CA LEU A 44 0.05 -6.94 -5.14
C LEU A 44 1.07 -6.70 -6.25
N ALA A 45 1.96 -7.67 -6.51
CA ALA A 45 2.92 -7.57 -7.60
C ALA A 45 2.20 -7.45 -8.97
N GLN A 46 1.15 -8.24 -9.19
CA GLN A 46 0.35 -8.16 -10.42
C GLN A 46 -0.37 -6.81 -10.55
N ILE A 47 -0.94 -6.28 -9.45
CA ILE A 47 -1.58 -4.96 -9.43
C ILE A 47 -0.55 -3.88 -9.79
N MET A 48 0.64 -3.91 -9.20
CA MET A 48 1.69 -2.93 -9.50
C MET A 48 2.14 -3.01 -10.97
N GLN A 49 2.27 -4.22 -11.54
CA GLN A 49 2.56 -4.42 -12.96
C GLN A 49 1.45 -3.86 -13.86
N GLN A 50 0.18 -4.10 -13.53
CA GLN A 50 -0.97 -3.56 -14.27
C GLN A 50 -1.04 -2.03 -14.22
N LEU A 51 -0.62 -1.44 -13.10
CA LEU A 51 -0.48 0.02 -12.95
C LEU A 51 0.76 0.58 -13.69
N GLY A 52 1.57 -0.26 -14.32
CA GLY A 52 2.72 0.13 -15.12
C GLY A 52 4.00 0.35 -14.32
N ALA A 53 4.11 -0.20 -13.11
CA ALA A 53 5.35 -0.14 -12.34
C ALA A 53 6.42 -1.05 -12.98
N THR A 54 7.63 -0.51 -13.21
CA THR A 54 8.82 -1.31 -13.53
C THR A 54 9.49 -1.84 -12.29
N ASP A 55 9.48 -1.01 -11.24
CA ASP A 55 10.05 -1.30 -9.93
C ASP A 55 8.97 -1.03 -8.88
N ALA A 56 8.82 -1.97 -7.93
CA ALA A 56 7.87 -1.84 -6.84
C ALA A 56 8.42 -2.47 -5.56
N LEU A 57 8.08 -1.86 -4.42
CA LEU A 57 8.43 -2.33 -3.08
C LEU A 57 7.17 -2.40 -2.22
N ASN A 58 6.95 -3.56 -1.62
CA ASN A 58 5.91 -3.76 -0.62
C ASN A 58 6.33 -3.15 0.73
N PHE A 59 5.38 -2.52 1.42
CA PHE A 59 5.51 -2.03 2.78
C PHE A 59 4.66 -2.85 3.76
N ASP A 60 4.61 -2.40 5.00
CA ASP A 60 3.80 -3.05 6.02
C ASP A 60 2.31 -3.09 5.63
N GLY A 61 1.67 -4.18 6.02
CA GLY A 61 0.31 -4.54 5.61
C GLY A 61 -0.72 -4.43 6.74
N GLY A 62 -1.89 -5.01 6.51
CA GLY A 62 -2.94 -5.12 7.51
C GLY A 62 -3.42 -3.77 8.03
N SER A 63 -3.58 -3.64 9.34
CA SER A 63 -4.07 -2.41 9.97
C SER A 63 -3.11 -1.23 9.82
N SER A 64 -1.85 -1.45 9.45
CA SER A 64 -0.85 -0.40 9.16
C SER A 64 -1.06 0.26 7.79
N THR A 65 -1.74 -0.40 6.83
CA THR A 65 -1.96 0.15 5.49
C THR A 65 -2.83 1.40 5.55
N THR A 66 -2.22 2.55 5.20
CA THR A 66 -2.86 3.87 5.27
C THR A 66 -2.25 4.80 4.22
N LEU A 67 -3.09 5.51 3.48
CA LEU A 67 -2.70 6.59 2.57
C LEU A 67 -3.28 7.91 3.07
N TYR A 68 -2.40 8.88 3.31
CA TYR A 68 -2.76 10.19 3.84
C TYR A 68 -2.42 11.28 2.85
N LEU A 69 -3.36 12.19 2.59
CA LEU A 69 -3.12 13.37 1.76
C LEU A 69 -3.06 14.62 2.64
N GLY A 70 -1.90 15.29 2.62
CA GLY A 70 -1.68 16.57 3.30
C GLY A 70 -2.27 17.73 2.51
N GLY A 71 -3.13 18.51 3.16
CA GLY A 71 -3.78 19.73 2.68
C GLY A 71 -4.41 20.49 3.85
N LEU A 72 -5.23 21.52 3.60
CA LEU A 72 -5.99 22.21 4.65
C LEU A 72 -6.98 21.23 5.30
N GLY A 73 -6.58 20.61 6.41
CA GLY A 73 -7.35 19.59 7.13
C GLY A 73 -7.05 18.13 6.73
N GLY A 74 -5.80 17.84 6.31
CA GLY A 74 -5.38 16.54 5.74
C GLY A 74 -6.04 15.28 6.30
N GLN A 75 -6.27 14.32 5.40
CA GLN A 75 -7.19 13.21 5.64
C GLN A 75 -6.64 11.87 5.19
N VAL A 76 -7.07 10.81 5.88
CA VAL A 76 -6.91 9.44 5.43
C VAL A 76 -7.85 9.21 4.26
N MET A 77 -7.32 8.68 3.16
CA MET A 77 -8.04 8.60 1.88
C MET A 77 -8.58 7.20 1.57
N ASP A 78 -7.99 6.17 2.15
CA ASP A 78 -8.17 4.80 1.71
C ASP A 78 -9.01 3.95 2.68
N ARG A 79 -9.38 4.51 3.83
CA ARG A 79 -10.13 3.83 4.89
C ARG A 79 -10.72 4.82 5.90
N PRO A 80 -11.69 4.41 6.75
CA PRO A 80 -12.11 5.21 7.89
C PRO A 80 -10.96 5.40 8.90
N SER A 81 -10.69 6.65 9.30
CA SER A 81 -9.52 7.01 10.12
C SER A 81 -9.40 6.23 11.43
N ARG A 82 -10.52 5.85 12.06
CA ARG A 82 -10.54 5.09 13.33
C ARG A 82 -9.95 3.68 13.22
N SER A 83 -9.83 3.16 12.01
CA SER A 83 -9.31 1.81 11.80
C SER A 83 -7.78 1.80 11.64
N SER A 84 -7.15 2.94 11.33
CA SER A 84 -5.69 3.04 11.12
C SER A 84 -4.92 2.71 12.39
N ALA A 85 -4.02 1.73 12.32
CA ALA A 85 -3.09 1.46 13.41
C ALA A 85 -1.99 2.52 13.48
N ARG A 86 -1.31 2.61 14.64
CA ARG A 86 -0.06 3.37 14.76
C ARG A 86 1.03 2.65 13.98
N VAL A 87 1.83 3.40 13.25
CA VAL A 87 2.99 2.90 12.50
C VAL A 87 4.28 3.52 13.04
N HIS A 88 5.40 2.80 12.89
CA HIS A 88 6.71 3.29 13.32
C HIS A 88 7.27 4.37 12.38
N SER A 89 6.93 4.30 11.10
CA SER A 89 7.51 5.15 10.06
C SER A 89 6.55 5.28 8.87
N ALA A 90 6.72 6.34 8.08
CA ALA A 90 5.95 6.59 6.86
C ALA A 90 6.84 7.29 5.81
N ILE A 91 6.44 7.18 4.53
CA ILE A 91 7.05 7.97 3.45
C ILE A 91 6.16 9.18 3.17
N GLY A 92 6.73 10.38 3.30
CA GLY A 92 6.08 11.64 2.94
C GLY A 92 6.62 12.17 1.61
N VAL A 93 5.73 12.70 0.78
CA VAL A 93 6.07 13.43 -0.45
C VAL A 93 5.71 14.90 -0.24
N PHE A 94 6.69 15.78 -0.38
CA PHE A 94 6.52 17.21 -0.19
C PHE A 94 6.80 17.93 -1.51
N PRO A 95 5.90 18.81 -1.98
CA PRO A 95 6.26 19.74 -3.04
C PRO A 95 7.40 20.63 -2.55
N LYS A 96 8.27 21.03 -3.48
CA LYS A 96 9.28 22.05 -3.21
C LYS A 96 8.63 23.43 -3.10
#